data_AF-A0A0F8X6S8-F1
#
_entry.id   AF-A0A0F8X6S8-F1
#
_cell.length_a   1.000
_cell.length_b   1.000
_cell.length_c   1.000
_cell.angle_alpha   90.00
_cell.angle_beta   90.00
_cell.angle_gamma   90.00
#
_symmetry.space_group_name_H-M   'P 1'
#
loop_
_entity.id
_entity.type
_entity.pdbx_description
1 polymer ?
#
loop_
_entity_poly.entity_id
_entity_poly.type
_entity_poly.pdbx_seq_one_letter_code
_entity_poly.pdbx_strand_id
1 'polypeptide(L)'
;LAKQSGPDVLMNYGFCKYWDNNNTHFKVAGMEATWLGAKNDNTPDILLRHHKAIGWTYNNAAAPTPPPPIASMATDHNTEIFIVNNEEGAWKRDDLTDNVHGEITEGLIIELQTTTNRTYAIGNFMVRITPFGDIDMIYENGDQMIYENGDQMIYN
;
A
#
# COMPACT_ATOMS: atom_id res chain seq x y z
N LEU A 1 -29.45 -6.78 -14.02
CA LEU A 1 -28.88 -5.48 -13.62
C LEU A 1 -28.12 -5.72 -12.32
N ALA A 2 -26.79 -5.61 -12.34
CA ALA A 2 -25.97 -5.78 -11.14
C ALA A 2 -26.39 -4.73 -10.10
N LYS A 3 -26.62 -5.15 -8.86
CA LYS A 3 -26.95 -4.22 -7.77
C LYS A 3 -25.69 -3.45 -7.43
N GLN A 4 -25.66 -2.17 -7.79
CA GLN A 4 -24.60 -1.24 -7.43
C GLN A 4 -24.90 -0.71 -6.02
N SER A 5 -23.93 -0.84 -5.10
CA SER A 5 -24.10 -0.43 -3.71
C SER A 5 -23.93 1.08 -3.57
N GLY A 6 -25.02 1.83 -3.71
CA GLY A 6 -25.07 3.26 -3.42
C GLY A 6 -24.68 4.18 -4.58
N PRO A 7 -24.71 5.52 -4.35
CA PRO A 7 -24.35 6.52 -5.35
C PRO A 7 -22.87 6.40 -5.73
N ASP A 8 -22.58 6.48 -7.02
CA ASP A 8 -21.20 6.50 -7.55
C ASP A 8 -20.46 7.72 -7.00
N VAL A 9 -19.56 7.48 -6.04
CA VAL A 9 -18.58 8.48 -5.63
C VAL A 9 -17.46 8.41 -6.66
N LEU A 10 -17.16 9.55 -7.30
CA LEU A 10 -16.06 9.67 -8.24
C LEU A 10 -14.74 9.35 -7.51
N MET A 11 -14.26 8.11 -7.66
CA MET A 11 -12.89 7.77 -7.33
C MET A 11 -11.99 8.37 -8.40
N ASN A 12 -11.47 9.57 -8.12
CA ASN A 12 -10.53 10.30 -8.98
C ASN A 12 -9.08 9.80 -8.87
N TYR A 13 -8.86 8.63 -8.30
CA TYR A 13 -7.58 7.95 -8.41
C TYR A 13 -7.55 7.25 -9.76
N GLY A 14 -6.41 7.29 -10.45
CA GLY A 14 -6.23 6.62 -11.74
C GLY A 14 -6.38 5.11 -11.64
N PHE A 15 -5.46 4.36 -12.24
CA PHE A 15 -5.51 2.91 -12.13
C PHE A 15 -4.97 2.49 -10.75
N CYS A 16 -5.87 2.33 -9.77
CA CYS A 16 -5.50 1.97 -8.40
C CYS A 16 -6.26 0.74 -7.88
N LYS A 17 -5.66 0.07 -6.89
CA LYS A 17 -6.31 -1.02 -6.14
C LYS A 17 -6.12 -0.80 -4.64
N TYR A 18 -7.25 -0.79 -3.93
CA TYR A 18 -7.28 -0.93 -2.48
C TYR A 18 -7.15 -2.41 -2.07
N TRP A 19 -6.42 -2.64 -0.99
CA TRP A 19 -6.27 -3.94 -0.36
C TRP A 19 -6.08 -3.77 1.16
N ASP A 20 -6.89 -4.46 1.93
CA ASP A 20 -6.71 -4.68 3.37
C ASP A 20 -6.50 -6.17 3.60
N ASN A 21 -5.62 -6.54 4.52
CA ASN A 21 -5.33 -7.95 4.83
C ASN A 21 -6.48 -8.57 5.65
N ASN A 22 -7.70 -8.59 5.12
CA ASN A 22 -8.90 -9.02 5.81
C ASN A 22 -9.07 -8.33 7.18
N ASN A 23 -8.86 -7.01 7.23
CA ASN A 23 -8.94 -6.19 8.43
C ASN A 23 -8.07 -6.71 9.60
N THR A 24 -6.82 -7.12 9.31
CA THR A 24 -5.85 -7.52 10.32
C THR A 24 -4.67 -6.57 10.35
N HIS A 25 -4.00 -6.47 11.51
CA HIS A 25 -2.82 -5.65 11.67
C HIS A 25 -1.62 -6.31 10.96
N PHE A 26 -0.84 -5.52 10.23
CA PHE A 26 0.37 -5.99 9.57
C PHE A 26 1.39 -4.86 9.39
N LYS A 27 2.66 -5.23 9.29
CA LYS A 27 3.74 -4.35 8.88
C LYS A 27 4.10 -4.64 7.43
N VAL A 28 4.19 -3.59 6.63
CA VAL A 28 4.68 -3.67 5.25
C VAL A 28 6.19 -3.85 5.28
N ALA A 29 6.69 -4.94 4.71
CA ALA A 29 8.12 -5.26 4.66
C ALA A 29 8.74 -4.96 3.29
N GLY A 30 7.93 -4.96 2.23
CA GLY A 30 8.42 -4.67 0.89
C GLY A 30 7.32 -4.80 -0.17
N MET A 31 7.68 -4.51 -1.41
CA MET A 31 6.83 -4.73 -2.57
C MET A 31 7.65 -5.09 -3.80
N GLU A 32 7.02 -5.81 -4.72
CA GLU A 32 7.58 -6.18 -6.01
C GLU A 32 6.53 -5.96 -7.10
N ALA A 33 6.96 -5.39 -8.21
CA ALA A 33 6.16 -5.17 -9.40
C ALA A 33 6.92 -5.67 -10.62
N THR A 34 6.23 -6.36 -11.52
CA THR A 34 6.72 -6.72 -12.85
C THR A 34 5.66 -6.38 -13.88
N TRP A 35 6.04 -5.88 -15.04
CA TRP A 35 5.08 -5.46 -16.06
C TRP A 35 5.62 -5.62 -17.49
N LEU A 36 4.69 -5.53 -18.44
CA LEU A 36 4.97 -5.33 -19.86
C LEU A 36 4.46 -3.95 -20.27
N GLY A 37 5.33 -3.14 -20.88
CA GLY A 37 4.96 -1.84 -21.43
C GLY A 37 4.10 -1.98 -22.69
N ALA A 38 2.98 -1.26 -22.75
CA ALA A 38 2.13 -1.15 -23.94
C ALA A 38 2.32 0.17 -24.69
N LYS A 39 2.92 1.18 -24.05
CA LYS A 39 3.23 2.46 -24.67
C LYS A 39 4.35 3.17 -23.93
N ASN A 40 5.14 3.95 -24.67
CA ASN A 40 6.21 4.76 -24.09
C ASN A 40 5.64 5.78 -23.10
N ASP A 41 6.16 5.79 -21.88
CA ASP A 41 5.89 6.80 -20.85
C ASP A 41 7.20 7.18 -20.18
N ASN A 42 7.50 8.48 -20.18
CA ASN A 42 8.77 8.99 -19.69
C ASN A 42 8.74 9.35 -18.20
N THR A 43 7.56 9.46 -17.61
CA THR A 43 7.42 9.79 -16.19
C THR A 43 6.28 8.98 -15.55
N PRO A 44 6.27 7.64 -15.68
CA PRO A 44 5.34 6.81 -14.96
C PRO A 44 5.80 6.68 -13.50
N ASP A 45 4.86 6.33 -12.62
CA ASP A 45 5.18 5.93 -11.24
C ASP A 45 4.29 4.78 -10.80
N ILE A 46 4.84 3.95 -9.92
CA ILE A 46 4.13 2.90 -9.20
C ILE A 46 4.27 3.26 -7.74
N LEU A 47 3.13 3.47 -7.09
CA LEU A 47 3.08 3.99 -5.73
C LEU A 47 2.41 2.98 -4.81
N LEU A 48 3.01 2.78 -3.63
CA LEU A 48 2.36 2.13 -2.50
C LEU A 48 2.02 3.19 -1.47
N ARG A 49 0.75 3.25 -1.06
CA ARG A 49 0.27 4.22 -0.07
C ARG A 49 -0.40 3.52 1.10
N HIS A 50 -0.25 4.13 2.27
CA HIS A 50 -1.06 3.81 3.43
C HIS A 50 -2.41 4.55 3.33
N HIS A 51 -3.50 3.80 3.11
CA HIS A 51 -4.84 4.34 3.26
C HIS A 51 -5.29 4.26 4.71
N LYS A 52 -5.70 5.39 5.29
CA LYS A 52 -6.20 5.52 6.66
C LYS A 52 -7.14 6.72 6.73
N ALA A 53 -7.97 6.81 7.77
CA ALA A 53 -8.98 7.88 7.87
C ALA A 53 -8.39 9.31 7.91
N ILE A 54 -7.16 9.46 8.39
CA ILE A 54 -6.50 10.76 8.60
C ILE A 54 -5.41 10.99 7.54
N GLY A 55 -5.26 12.24 7.11
CA GLY A 55 -4.19 12.66 6.19
C GLY A 55 -4.62 12.70 4.72
N TRP A 56 -5.84 12.27 4.42
CA TRP A 56 -6.46 12.50 3.13
C TRP A 56 -7.18 13.84 3.15
N THR A 57 -6.80 14.74 2.25
CA THR A 57 -7.54 15.99 2.06
C THR A 57 -8.51 15.79 0.90
N TYR A 58 -9.76 15.51 1.23
CA TYR A 58 -10.84 15.49 0.24
C TYR A 58 -11.30 16.92 -0.03
N ASN A 59 -11.38 17.30 -1.30
CA ASN A 59 -12.01 18.56 -1.69
C ASN A 59 -13.10 18.27 -2.73
N ASN A 60 -14.06 19.19 -2.85
CA ASN A 60 -15.17 19.06 -3.80
C ASN A 60 -14.83 19.58 -5.22
N ALA A 61 -13.62 20.12 -5.43
CA ALA A 61 -13.26 20.90 -6.61
C ALA A 61 -12.03 20.38 -7.39
N ALA A 62 -11.33 19.39 -6.86
CA ALA A 62 -10.09 18.81 -7.37
C ALA A 62 -9.95 17.36 -6.89
N ALA A 63 -8.90 16.69 -7.36
CA ALA A 63 -8.55 15.39 -6.84
C ALA A 63 -8.18 15.49 -5.35
N PRO A 64 -8.61 14.52 -4.52
CA PRO A 64 -8.14 14.41 -3.14
C PRO A 64 -6.61 14.35 -3.09
N THR A 65 -6.02 15.00 -2.09
CA THR A 65 -4.57 14.98 -1.88
C THR A 65 -4.22 13.78 -0.98
N PRO A 66 -3.56 12.74 -1.50
CA PRO A 66 -3.14 11.60 -0.70
C PRO A 66 -2.01 11.97 0.26
N PRO A 67 -1.83 11.22 1.36
CA PRO A 67 -0.59 11.27 2.12
C PRO A 67 0.61 10.84 1.25
N PRO A 68 1.85 11.20 1.65
CA PRO A 68 3.05 10.70 0.98
C PRO A 68 3.03 9.18 0.81
N PRO A 69 3.52 8.65 -0.32
CA PRO A 69 3.58 7.21 -0.52
C PRO A 69 4.61 6.58 0.44
N ILE A 70 4.34 5.34 0.84
CA ILE A 70 5.29 4.44 1.53
C ILE A 70 6.49 4.17 0.60
N ALA A 71 6.20 3.91 -0.68
CA ALA A 71 7.19 3.62 -1.70
C ALA A 71 6.78 4.22 -3.04
N SER A 72 7.78 4.68 -3.81
CA SER A 72 7.60 5.26 -5.14
C SER A 72 8.73 4.76 -6.04
N MET A 73 8.36 4.17 -7.17
CA MET A 73 9.32 3.76 -8.20
C MET A 73 10.10 4.96 -8.70
N ALA A 74 9.44 6.10 -8.90
CA ALA A 74 10.09 7.32 -9.36
C ALA A 74 11.13 7.83 -8.36
N THR A 75 10.89 7.67 -7.06
CA THR A 75 11.87 8.05 -6.02
C THR A 75 13.09 7.12 -6.05
N ASP A 76 12.88 5.83 -6.31
CA ASP A 76 13.93 4.82 -6.27
C ASP A 76 14.81 4.80 -7.53
N HIS A 77 14.19 4.89 -8.71
CA HIS A 77 14.87 4.77 -10.01
C HIS A 77 15.20 6.12 -10.65
N ASN A 78 14.51 7.20 -10.25
CA ASN A 78 14.67 8.58 -10.72
C ASN A 78 14.77 8.75 -12.25
N THR A 79 15.95 8.56 -12.84
CA THR A 79 16.21 8.67 -14.27
C THR A 79 15.87 7.41 -15.08
N GLU A 80 15.75 6.25 -14.43
CA GLU A 80 15.52 4.95 -15.08
C GLU A 80 14.10 4.44 -14.85
N ILE A 81 13.13 5.34 -14.96
CA ILE A 81 11.72 5.07 -14.64
C ILE A 81 10.87 4.81 -15.89
N PHE A 82 11.46 4.83 -17.07
CA PHE A 82 10.71 4.81 -18.32
C PHE A 82 10.00 3.49 -18.51
N ILE A 83 8.72 3.55 -18.92
CA ILE A 83 8.08 2.39 -19.52
C ILE A 83 8.31 2.50 -21.02
N VAL A 84 8.94 1.49 -21.59
CA VAL A 84 9.17 1.38 -23.04
C VAL A 84 8.17 0.39 -23.62
N ASN A 85 7.62 0.74 -24.78
CA ASN A 85 6.64 -0.09 -25.48
C ASN A 85 7.23 -1.45 -25.86
N ASN A 86 6.50 -2.53 -25.55
CA ASN A 86 6.87 -3.92 -25.74
C ASN A 86 8.14 -4.37 -24.97
N GLU A 87 8.51 -3.66 -23.90
CA GLU A 87 9.60 -4.07 -23.02
C GLU A 87 9.07 -4.46 -21.64
N GLU A 88 9.74 -5.45 -21.04
CA GLU A 88 9.47 -5.87 -19.67
C GLU A 88 10.17 -4.94 -18.69
N GLY A 89 9.54 -4.70 -17.56
CA GLY A 89 10.12 -3.95 -16.46
C GLY A 89 9.85 -4.61 -15.12
N ALA A 90 10.70 -4.30 -14.16
CA ALA A 90 10.54 -4.74 -12.79
C ALA A 90 10.99 -3.66 -11.82
N TRP A 91 10.32 -3.60 -10.69
CA TRP A 91 10.69 -2.76 -9.57
C TRP A 91 10.50 -3.53 -8.27
N LYS A 92 11.45 -3.36 -7.36
CA LYS A 92 11.44 -3.98 -6.05
C LYS A 92 11.86 -2.95 -5.02
N ARG A 93 11.10 -2.88 -3.92
CA ARG A 93 11.43 -2.11 -2.73
C ARG A 93 11.36 -2.99 -1.50
N ASP A 94 12.44 -2.92 -0.73
CA ASP A 94 12.63 -3.66 0.51
C ASP A 94 12.80 -2.67 1.65
N ASP A 95 12.93 -3.20 2.88
CA ASP A 95 13.18 -2.41 4.09
C ASP A 95 12.10 -1.34 4.35
N LEU A 96 10.85 -1.71 4.04
CA LEU A 96 9.70 -0.90 4.45
C LEU A 96 9.37 -1.21 5.91
N THR A 97 8.90 -0.19 6.62
CA THR A 97 8.60 -0.30 8.05
C THR A 97 7.24 0.25 8.46
N ASP A 98 6.39 0.61 7.49
CA ASP A 98 5.07 1.14 7.76
C ASP A 98 4.17 0.09 8.40
N ASN A 99 3.62 0.44 9.55
CA ASN A 99 2.60 -0.34 10.23
C ASN A 99 1.22 0.04 9.68
N VAL A 100 0.39 -0.96 9.44
CA VAL A 100 -1.00 -0.84 9.04
C VAL A 100 -1.83 -1.55 10.11
N HIS A 101 -2.65 -0.81 10.83
CA HIS A 101 -3.46 -1.34 11.92
C HIS A 101 -4.71 -2.05 11.39
N GLY A 102 -4.95 -2.09 10.08
CA GLY A 102 -5.95 -2.97 9.47
C GLY A 102 -7.36 -2.81 10.02
N GLU A 103 -7.72 -1.64 10.56
CA GLU A 103 -9.07 -1.32 10.95
C GLU A 103 -9.98 -1.28 9.70
N ILE A 104 -11.31 -1.23 9.88
CA ILE A 104 -12.32 -1.27 8.78
C ILE A 104 -12.08 -0.22 7.67
N THR A 105 -11.28 0.81 7.94
CA THR A 105 -10.99 1.90 6.99
C THR A 105 -9.50 2.05 6.67
N GLU A 106 -8.68 1.06 7.04
CA GLU A 106 -7.22 1.13 6.95
C GLU A 106 -6.66 -0.02 6.11
N GLY A 107 -5.73 0.31 5.21
CA GLY A 107 -5.16 -0.65 4.29
C GLY A 107 -4.12 -0.03 3.39
N LEU A 108 -3.87 -0.68 2.26
CA LEU A 108 -2.93 -0.23 1.26
C LEU A 108 -3.64 0.16 -0.03
N ILE A 109 -3.09 1.15 -0.70
CA ILE A 109 -3.42 1.46 -2.09
C ILE A 109 -2.17 1.27 -2.93
N ILE A 110 -2.31 0.46 -3.98
CA ILE A 110 -1.35 0.43 -5.09
C ILE A 110 -1.91 1.35 -6.17
N GLU A 111 -1.17 2.38 -6.54
CA GLU A 111 -1.56 3.38 -7.53
C GLU A 111 -0.56 3.38 -8.69
N LEU A 112 -1.06 3.32 -9.93
CA LEU A 112 -0.27 3.53 -11.13
C LEU A 112 -0.51 4.96 -11.64
N GLN A 113 0.54 5.76 -11.65
CA GLN A 113 0.53 7.09 -12.25
C GLN A 113 1.17 7.02 -13.63
N THR A 114 0.44 7.48 -14.63
CA THR A 114 0.89 7.45 -16.03
C THR A 114 0.59 8.79 -16.68
N THR A 115 1.51 9.31 -17.49
CA THR A 115 1.23 10.48 -18.33
C THR A 115 0.63 10.09 -19.66
N THR A 116 0.79 8.82 -20.04
CA THR A 116 0.34 8.29 -21.30
C THR A 116 -0.78 7.27 -21.10
N ASN A 117 -1.86 7.40 -21.87
CA ASN A 117 -2.95 6.42 -21.83
C ASN A 117 -2.43 5.05 -22.28
N ARG A 118 -2.74 4.00 -21.49
CA ARG A 118 -2.35 2.61 -21.73
C ARG A 118 -0.84 2.37 -21.69
N THR A 119 -0.13 2.99 -20.74
CA THR A 119 1.30 2.73 -20.50
C THR A 119 1.59 1.25 -20.23
N TYR A 120 0.77 0.58 -19.41
CA TYR A 120 0.95 -0.83 -19.04
C TYR A 120 0.00 -1.74 -19.82
N ALA A 121 0.52 -2.86 -20.34
CA ALA A 121 -0.29 -3.90 -20.97
C ALA A 121 -0.85 -4.88 -19.92
N ILE A 122 0.06 -5.36 -19.07
CA ILE A 122 -0.19 -6.27 -17.96
C ILE A 122 0.88 -6.04 -16.89
N GLY A 123 0.55 -6.32 -15.63
CA GLY A 123 1.52 -6.33 -14.55
C GLY A 123 1.06 -7.20 -13.39
N ASN A 124 2.04 -7.69 -12.63
CA ASN A 124 1.84 -8.40 -11.37
C ASN A 124 2.43 -7.56 -10.25
N PHE A 125 1.69 -7.50 -9.14
CA PHE A 125 2.07 -6.73 -7.96
C PHE A 125 1.97 -7.63 -6.73
N MET A 126 3.01 -7.58 -5.91
CA MET A 126 3.10 -8.31 -4.66
C MET A 126 3.47 -7.34 -3.55
N VAL A 127 2.78 -7.42 -2.43
CA VAL A 127 3.17 -6.75 -1.19
C VAL A 127 3.61 -7.84 -0.21
N ARG A 128 4.79 -7.65 0.37
CA ARG A 128 5.29 -8.49 1.44
C ARG A 128 4.92 -7.85 2.76
N ILE A 129 4.23 -8.62 3.60
CA ILE A 129 3.77 -8.19 4.92
C ILE A 129 4.34 -9.13 5.98
N THR A 130 4.40 -8.64 7.21
CA THR A 130 4.66 -9.43 8.40
C THR A 130 3.57 -9.14 9.42
N PRO A 131 3.15 -10.12 10.24
CA PRO A 131 2.26 -9.86 11.36
C PRO A 131 2.84 -8.75 12.25
N PHE A 132 1.99 -7.83 12.69
CA PHE A 132 2.34 -6.74 13.59
C PHE A 132 1.20 -6.55 14.58
N GLY A 133 1.51 -6.28 15.85
CA GLY A 133 0.53 -6.20 16.93
C GLY A 133 1.05 -6.89 18.18
N ASP A 134 0.45 -6.55 19.32
CA ASP A 134 0.92 -6.95 20.65
C ASP A 134 1.05 -8.47 20.74
N ILE A 135 2.28 -8.93 20.98
CA ILE A 135 2.53 -10.31 21.38
C ILE A 135 2.02 -10.40 22.82
N ASP A 136 0.75 -10.74 22.99
CA ASP A 136 0.22 -11.14 24.31
C ASP A 136 0.72 -12.58 24.58
N MET A 137 2.04 -12.72 24.75
CA MET A 137 2.64 -13.97 25.21
C MET A 137 2.37 -14.10 26.70
N ILE A 138 1.23 -14.70 27.03
CA ILE A 138 0.95 -15.18 28.38
C ILE A 138 1.93 -16.33 28.66
N TYR A 139 3.01 -16.04 29.40
CA TYR A 139 3.81 -17.09 30.03
C TYR A 139 3.25 -17.31 31.45
N GLU A 140 2.50 -18.39 31.64
CA GLU A 140 2.01 -18.80 32.95
C GLU A 140 3.16 -19.45 33.73
N ASN A 141 3.72 -18.74 34.71
CA ASN A 141 4.66 -19.29 35.69
C ASN A 141 4.00 -19.33 37.06
N GLY A 142 3.10 -20.30 37.28
CA GLY A 142 2.24 -20.35 38.47
C GLY A 142 1.05 -19.39 38.38
N ASP A 143 0.56 -18.88 39.52
CA ASP A 143 -0.67 -18.06 39.62
C ASP A 143 -0.51 -16.58 39.18
N GLN A 144 0.61 -16.20 38.54
CA GLN A 144 0.86 -14.82 38.12
C GLN A 144 0.72 -14.66 36.60
N MET A 145 -0.14 -13.72 36.21
CA MET A 145 -0.30 -13.25 34.83
C MET A 145 0.74 -12.15 34.56
N ILE A 146 1.66 -12.41 33.63
CA ILE A 146 2.62 -11.39 33.16
C ILE A 146 2.09 -10.85 31.82
N TYR A 147 1.92 -9.54 31.73
CA TYR A 147 1.56 -8.83 30.50
C TYR A 147 2.83 -8.19 29.92
N GLU A 148 3.15 -8.47 28.67
CA GLU A 148 4.23 -7.80 27.95
C GLU A 148 3.66 -6.70 27.05
N ASN A 149 3.99 -5.44 27.34
CA ASN A 149 3.67 -4.29 26.50
C ASN A 149 4.99 -3.62 26.09
N GLY A 150 5.57 -4.07 24.96
CA GLY A 150 6.91 -3.66 24.53
C GLY A 150 8.02 -4.17 25.49
N ASP A 151 9.15 -3.46 25.55
CA ASP A 151 10.36 -3.86 26.30
C ASP A 151 10.26 -3.78 27.84
N GLN A 152 9.06 -3.66 28.42
CA GLN A 152 8.88 -3.58 29.88
C GLN A 152 7.97 -4.67 30.43
N MET A 153 8.51 -5.45 31.37
CA MET A 153 7.79 -6.47 32.13
C MET A 153 7.07 -5.79 33.31
N ILE A 154 5.73 -5.85 33.34
CA ILE A 154 4.92 -5.37 34.46
C ILE A 154 4.45 -6.58 35.28
N TYR A 155 4.77 -6.56 36.58
CA TYR A 155 4.37 -7.58 37.55
C TYR A 155 3.15 -7.09 38.34
N ASN A 156 2.07 -7.87 38.37
CA ASN A 156 0.95 -7.70 39.31
C ASN A 156 1.03 -8.76 40.43
#